data_AF-A0A955RHZ1-F1
#
_entry.id   AF-A0A955RHZ1-F1
#
_cell.length_a   1.000
_cell.length_b   1.000
_cell.length_c   1.000
_cell.angle_alpha   90.00
_cell.angle_beta   90.00
_cell.angle_gamma   90.00
#
_symmetry.space_group_name_H-M   'P 1'
#
loop_
_entity.id
_entity.type
_entity.pdbx_description
1 polymer ?
#
loop_
_entity_poly.entity_id
_entity_poly.type
_entity_poly.pdbx_seq_one_letter_code
_entity_poly.pdbx_strand_id
1 'polypeptide(L)'
;PNPTFDPSAWIEGVSCAACHVRSGAVLASNAEDAMHPAPHPLQVATELGGVRGCAACHELRLEGAAEPLYDTVGEWQRAGFADKGIACTDCHGGGAADGGTPSHDVGRSLDEGLSVLLSAPRLAVQRGGEAVPVVLTLVNTGAGHAIPTGSPWKGLRVHLHVVGPPDRKGVLATGPEATLDLARTLAVEPPFATTDDRRLAPGASVELPLELALPDDAPPGSWELVLEVHETVQGEAGATRLERRWPLRVE
;
A
#
# COMPACT_ATOMS: atom_id res chain seq x y z
N PRO A 1 -6.37 28.94 11.02
CA PRO A 1 -5.67 27.69 10.58
C PRO A 1 -6.66 26.78 9.86
N ASN A 2 -6.32 26.22 8.70
CA ASN A 2 -7.21 25.26 8.03
C ASN A 2 -7.22 23.96 8.85
N PRO A 3 -8.37 23.54 9.42
CA PRO A 3 -8.45 22.33 10.23
C PRO A 3 -8.27 21.05 9.40
N THR A 4 -8.36 21.12 8.06
CA THR A 4 -8.16 19.99 7.16
C THR A 4 -6.78 19.99 6.49
N PHE A 5 -5.84 20.81 6.98
CA PHE A 5 -4.47 20.82 6.49
C PHE A 5 -3.75 19.52 6.88
N ASP A 6 -3.25 18.80 5.87
CA ASP A 6 -2.42 17.63 6.06
C ASP A 6 -0.93 18.01 5.86
N PRO A 7 -0.11 18.01 6.93
CA PRO A 7 1.32 18.30 6.82
C PRO A 7 2.09 17.24 6.02
N SER A 8 1.58 16.01 5.88
CA SER A 8 2.27 14.95 5.15
C SER A 8 2.28 15.21 3.63
N ALA A 9 1.15 15.61 3.06
CA ALA A 9 1.05 16.02 1.65
C ALA A 9 1.97 17.21 1.31
N TRP A 10 2.14 18.16 2.25
CA TRP A 10 3.04 19.30 2.06
C TRP A 10 4.51 18.88 2.02
N ILE A 11 4.92 17.92 2.85
CA ILE A 11 6.28 17.36 2.85
C ILE A 11 6.57 16.64 1.52
N GLU A 12 5.54 16.05 0.89
CA GLU A 12 5.63 15.42 -0.43
C GLU A 12 5.58 16.42 -1.61
N GLY A 13 5.58 17.73 -1.33
CA GLY A 13 5.56 18.77 -2.36
C GLY A 13 4.16 19.05 -2.95
N VAL A 14 3.12 18.37 -2.46
CA VAL A 14 1.73 18.60 -2.84
C VAL A 14 1.14 19.68 -1.95
N SER A 15 1.43 20.95 -2.30
CA SER A 15 0.86 22.11 -1.59
C SER A 15 -0.59 22.38 -2.03
N CYS A 16 -1.32 23.23 -1.30
CA CYS A 16 -2.66 23.68 -1.68
C CYS A 16 -2.70 24.18 -3.14
N ALA A 17 -1.65 24.88 -3.58
CA ALA A 17 -1.54 25.42 -4.92
C ALA A 17 -1.39 24.35 -6.01
N ALA A 18 -0.88 23.16 -5.68
CA ALA A 18 -0.74 22.06 -6.64
C ALA A 18 -2.11 21.57 -7.16
N CYS A 19 -3.15 21.62 -6.33
CA CYS A 19 -4.51 21.22 -6.69
C CYS A 19 -5.42 22.42 -6.95
N HIS A 20 -5.34 23.46 -6.11
CA HIS A 20 -6.28 24.57 -6.10
C HIS A 20 -5.81 25.81 -6.84
N VAL A 21 -4.66 25.85 -7.52
CA VAL A 21 -4.25 27.02 -8.30
C VAL A 21 -3.97 26.64 -9.74
N ARG A 22 -4.73 27.22 -10.68
CA ARG A 22 -4.48 27.08 -12.12
C ARG A 22 -4.72 28.41 -12.80
N SER A 23 -3.84 28.74 -13.76
CA SER A 23 -3.98 29.94 -14.60
C SER A 23 -4.19 31.25 -13.80
N GLY A 24 -3.58 31.36 -12.61
CA GLY A 24 -3.68 32.54 -11.75
C GLY A 24 -4.99 32.68 -10.95
N ALA A 25 -5.87 31.68 -10.98
CA ALA A 25 -7.10 31.62 -10.19
C ALA A 25 -7.03 30.51 -9.13
N VAL A 26 -7.73 30.72 -8.01
CA VAL A 26 -7.94 29.67 -7.00
C VAL A 26 -9.21 28.89 -7.37
N LEU A 27 -9.08 27.57 -7.43
CA LEU A 27 -10.13 26.64 -7.79
C LEU A 27 -10.93 26.24 -6.55
N ALA A 28 -12.25 26.39 -6.62
CA ALA A 28 -13.20 25.97 -5.60
C ALA A 28 -14.04 24.79 -6.11
N SER A 29 -14.38 23.85 -5.24
CA SER A 29 -15.17 22.67 -5.60
C SER A 29 -16.66 22.98 -5.80
N ASN A 30 -17.17 24.06 -5.20
CA ASN A 30 -18.55 24.51 -5.36
C ASN A 30 -18.64 26.02 -5.65
N ALA A 31 -19.81 26.45 -6.16
CA ALA A 31 -20.06 27.83 -6.54
C ALA A 31 -20.23 28.77 -5.34
N GLU A 32 -20.71 28.26 -4.20
CA GLU A 32 -20.95 29.07 -2.99
C GLU A 32 -19.63 29.57 -2.38
N ASP A 33 -18.60 28.72 -2.37
CA ASP A 33 -17.23 29.08 -1.97
C ASP A 33 -16.60 30.07 -2.96
N ALA A 34 -16.91 29.93 -4.26
CA ALA A 34 -16.48 30.85 -5.31
C ALA A 34 -17.21 32.21 -5.32
N MET A 35 -18.33 32.33 -4.58
CA MET A 35 -19.16 33.53 -4.51
C MET A 35 -18.78 34.48 -3.36
N HIS A 36 -17.85 34.10 -2.48
CA HIS A 36 -17.30 35.00 -1.48
C HIS A 36 -16.41 36.07 -2.14
N PRO A 37 -16.49 37.36 -1.73
CA PRO A 37 -15.58 38.39 -2.23
C PRO A 37 -14.15 38.12 -1.74
N ALA A 38 -13.41 37.35 -2.51
CA ALA A 38 -11.99 37.11 -2.30
C ALA A 38 -11.15 38.19 -3.00
N PRO A 39 -10.00 38.58 -2.43
CA PRO A 39 -9.08 39.54 -3.05
C PRO A 39 -8.33 38.98 -4.28
N HIS A 40 -8.70 37.79 -4.75
CA HIS A 40 -8.09 37.06 -5.86
C HIS A 40 -9.17 36.33 -6.68
N PRO A 41 -8.91 36.02 -7.97
CA PRO A 41 -9.87 35.31 -8.81
C PRO A 41 -10.22 33.92 -8.27
N LEU A 42 -11.51 33.60 -8.27
CA LEU A 42 -12.05 32.28 -7.94
C LEU A 42 -12.66 31.65 -9.20
N GLN A 43 -12.46 30.35 -9.37
CA GLN A 43 -13.08 29.57 -10.43
C GLN A 43 -13.65 28.27 -9.87
N VAL A 44 -14.87 27.92 -10.25
CA VAL A 44 -15.45 26.63 -9.89
C VAL A 44 -14.84 25.53 -10.75
N ALA A 45 -14.33 24.47 -10.11
CA ALA A 45 -13.70 23.32 -10.74
C ALA A 45 -14.28 22.02 -10.14
N THR A 46 -15.43 21.59 -10.67
CA THR A 46 -16.13 20.37 -10.22
C THR A 46 -15.29 19.10 -10.38
N GLU A 47 -14.29 19.11 -11.26
CA GLU A 47 -13.36 18.01 -11.49
C GLU A 47 -12.47 17.69 -10.28
N LEU A 48 -12.27 18.63 -9.35
CA LEU A 48 -11.48 18.42 -8.14
C LEU A 48 -12.13 17.38 -7.20
N GLY A 49 -13.45 17.26 -7.23
CA GLY A 49 -14.19 16.26 -6.44
C GLY A 49 -14.36 14.91 -7.14
N GLY A 50 -13.79 14.72 -8.34
CA GLY A 50 -13.96 13.51 -9.13
C GLY A 50 -12.65 12.88 -9.57
N VAL A 51 -12.75 11.72 -10.23
CA VAL A 51 -11.60 10.93 -10.71
C VAL A 51 -10.63 11.74 -11.57
N ARG A 52 -11.12 12.74 -12.32
CA ARG A 52 -10.26 13.65 -13.13
C ARG A 52 -9.27 14.45 -12.28
N GLY A 53 -9.64 14.83 -11.06
CA GLY A 53 -8.74 15.48 -10.11
C GLY A 53 -7.60 14.54 -9.70
N CYS A 54 -7.92 13.29 -9.38
CA CYS A 54 -6.93 12.26 -9.02
C CYS A 54 -6.02 11.92 -10.21
N ALA A 55 -6.59 11.77 -11.41
CA ALA A 55 -5.88 11.39 -12.63
C ALA A 55 -4.80 12.39 -13.04
N ALA A 56 -4.90 13.66 -12.62
CA ALA A 56 -3.89 14.67 -12.93
C ALA A 56 -2.49 14.32 -12.37
N CYS A 57 -2.41 13.47 -11.33
CA CYS A 57 -1.17 13.01 -10.74
C CYS A 57 -1.03 11.48 -10.70
N HIS A 58 -2.15 10.76 -10.58
CA HIS A 58 -2.16 9.30 -10.45
C HIS A 58 -2.23 8.55 -11.78
N GLU A 59 -2.26 9.28 -12.91
CA GLU A 59 -2.25 8.73 -14.26
C GLU A 59 -1.25 9.52 -15.11
N LEU A 60 -0.19 8.86 -15.59
CA LEU A 60 0.87 9.50 -16.38
C LEU A 60 1.43 8.51 -17.39
N ARG A 61 1.39 8.90 -18.66
CA ARG A 61 2.03 8.18 -19.76
C ARG A 61 3.14 9.03 -20.36
N LEU A 62 4.33 8.45 -20.46
CA LEU A 62 5.43 9.09 -21.17
C LEU A 62 5.24 8.98 -22.69
N GLU A 63 5.77 9.94 -23.43
CA GLU A 63 5.79 9.88 -24.88
C GLU A 63 6.55 8.63 -25.36
N GLY A 64 5.98 7.92 -26.34
CA GLY A 64 6.53 6.66 -26.83
C GLY A 64 6.34 5.44 -25.93
N ALA A 65 5.71 5.58 -24.75
CA ALA A 65 5.44 4.46 -23.85
C ALA A 65 4.27 3.58 -24.33
N ALA A 66 4.50 2.25 -24.33
CA ALA A 66 3.48 1.26 -24.63
C ALA A 66 2.45 1.08 -23.51
N GLU A 67 2.80 1.44 -22.27
CA GLU A 67 1.90 1.43 -21.10
C GLU A 67 2.10 2.72 -20.28
N PRO A 68 1.12 3.13 -19.44
CA PRO A 68 1.31 4.26 -18.54
C PRO A 68 2.40 3.96 -17.49
N LEU A 69 3.17 4.99 -17.14
CA LEU A 69 4.18 4.91 -16.07
C LEU A 69 3.49 4.91 -14.69
N TYR A 70 2.51 5.80 -14.52
CA TYR A 70 1.54 5.78 -13.43
C TYR A 70 0.19 5.40 -14.01
N ASP A 71 -0.43 4.37 -13.45
CA ASP A 71 -1.61 3.73 -14.02
C ASP A 71 -2.68 3.44 -12.95
N THR A 72 -2.68 4.19 -11.84
CA THR A 72 -3.63 3.91 -10.74
C THR A 72 -5.07 4.04 -11.21
N VAL A 73 -5.36 4.98 -12.10
CA VAL A 73 -6.71 5.16 -12.65
C VAL A 73 -7.03 4.05 -13.63
N GLY A 74 -6.09 3.67 -14.51
CA GLY A 74 -6.31 2.54 -15.41
C GLY A 74 -6.48 1.20 -14.67
N GLU A 75 -5.71 0.95 -13.60
CA GLU A 75 -5.88 -0.20 -12.71
C GLU A 75 -7.31 -0.25 -12.12
N TRP A 76 -7.78 0.89 -11.59
CA TRP A 76 -9.14 1.07 -11.06
C TRP A 76 -10.25 0.86 -12.10
N GLN A 77 -10.04 1.33 -13.32
CA GLN A 77 -10.98 1.10 -14.43
C GLN A 77 -11.02 -0.38 -14.81
N ARG A 78 -9.86 -1.03 -14.99
CA ARG A 78 -9.78 -2.45 -15.37
C ARG A 78 -10.39 -3.38 -14.31
N ALA A 79 -10.37 -2.98 -13.04
CA ALA A 79 -11.03 -3.71 -11.96
C ALA A 79 -12.57 -3.60 -11.96
N GLY A 80 -13.14 -2.75 -12.82
CA GLY A 80 -14.59 -2.53 -12.93
C GLY A 80 -15.18 -1.71 -11.77
N PHE A 81 -14.37 -1.02 -10.98
CA PHE A 81 -14.86 -0.12 -9.93
C PHE A 81 -15.51 1.12 -10.54
N ALA A 82 -14.96 1.60 -11.67
CA ALA A 82 -15.56 2.66 -12.47
C ALA A 82 -16.99 2.33 -12.90
N ASP A 83 -17.20 1.12 -13.44
CA ASP A 83 -18.50 0.66 -13.94
C ASP A 83 -19.52 0.48 -12.81
N LYS A 84 -19.04 0.19 -11.59
CA LYS A 84 -19.86 0.07 -10.38
C LYS A 84 -20.13 1.41 -9.71
N GLY A 85 -19.61 2.52 -10.24
CA GLY A 85 -19.76 3.85 -9.65
C GLY A 85 -19.03 4.03 -8.32
N ILE A 86 -18.02 3.21 -8.02
CA ILE A 86 -17.22 3.31 -6.80
C ILE A 86 -16.07 4.28 -7.06
N ALA A 87 -16.17 5.49 -6.52
CA ALA A 87 -15.19 6.55 -6.66
C ALA A 87 -13.98 6.34 -5.73
N CYS A 88 -12.85 6.96 -6.07
CA CYS A 88 -11.65 6.97 -5.23
C CYS A 88 -11.97 7.49 -3.81
N THR A 89 -12.86 8.48 -3.71
CA THR A 89 -13.27 9.14 -2.46
C THR A 89 -14.17 8.28 -1.59
N ASP A 90 -14.86 7.27 -2.14
CA ASP A 90 -15.68 6.35 -1.35
C ASP A 90 -14.81 5.54 -0.38
N CYS A 91 -13.59 5.21 -0.84
CA CYS A 91 -12.54 4.66 0.00
C CYS A 91 -11.69 5.77 0.59
N HIS A 92 -10.87 6.50 -0.16
CA HIS A 92 -9.84 7.41 0.38
C HIS A 92 -10.37 8.70 1.01
N GLY A 93 -11.53 9.22 0.59
CA GLY A 93 -12.02 10.55 1.00
C GLY A 93 -12.82 10.58 2.31
N GLY A 94 -12.77 9.50 3.11
CA GLY A 94 -13.55 9.40 4.35
C GLY A 94 -15.05 9.20 4.09
N GLY A 95 -15.43 8.17 3.33
CA GLY A 95 -16.80 7.64 3.26
C GLY A 95 -17.88 8.65 2.90
N ALA A 96 -18.39 8.59 1.66
CA ALA A 96 -19.49 9.42 1.17
C ALA A 96 -20.85 9.28 1.93
N ALA A 97 -20.89 8.57 3.06
CA ALA A 97 -22.11 8.25 3.80
C ALA A 97 -22.73 9.43 4.56
N ASP A 98 -21.95 10.48 4.87
CA ASP A 98 -22.37 11.48 5.86
C ASP A 98 -22.67 12.87 5.27
N GLY A 99 -22.62 13.04 3.94
CA GLY A 99 -22.67 14.37 3.32
C GLY A 99 -21.51 15.27 3.79
N GLY A 100 -20.37 14.64 4.09
CA GLY A 100 -19.30 15.17 4.94
C GLY A 100 -18.44 16.29 4.35
N THR A 101 -17.83 17.03 5.26
CA THR A 101 -16.82 18.06 5.02
C THR A 101 -15.68 17.56 4.13
N PRO A 102 -15.21 18.35 3.13
CA PRO A 102 -14.04 17.98 2.33
C PRO A 102 -12.82 17.68 3.22
N SER A 103 -12.27 16.47 3.13
CA SER A 103 -11.05 16.05 3.82
C SER A 103 -9.91 15.89 2.84
N HIS A 104 -8.71 16.33 3.23
CA HIS A 104 -7.46 16.01 2.52
C HIS A 104 -6.79 14.74 3.06
N ASP A 105 -7.34 14.15 4.13
CA ASP A 105 -6.92 12.84 4.59
C ASP A 105 -7.41 11.79 3.60
N VAL A 106 -6.52 11.46 2.67
CA VAL A 106 -6.70 10.41 1.66
C VAL A 106 -5.96 9.13 2.01
N GLY A 107 -5.43 9.04 3.24
CA GLY A 107 -4.65 7.91 3.72
C GLY A 107 -5.53 6.70 4.03
N ARG A 108 -5.02 5.51 3.68
CA ARG A 108 -5.62 4.23 4.06
C ARG A 108 -4.56 3.28 4.57
N SER A 109 -4.92 2.49 5.58
CA SER A 109 -4.03 1.47 6.14
C SER A 109 -3.97 0.27 5.19
N LEU A 110 -2.81 -0.39 5.12
CA LEU A 110 -2.61 -1.51 4.19
C LEU A 110 -3.58 -2.67 4.47
N ASP A 111 -3.92 -2.91 5.73
CA ASP A 111 -4.82 -3.98 6.16
C ASP A 111 -6.30 -3.74 5.85
N GLU A 112 -6.68 -2.54 5.39
CA GLU A 112 -8.02 -2.30 4.85
C GLU A 112 -8.19 -2.90 3.45
N GLY A 113 -7.09 -3.02 2.68
CA GLY A 113 -7.09 -3.54 1.31
C GLY A 113 -6.47 -4.94 1.15
N LEU A 114 -5.51 -5.28 2.02
CA LEU A 114 -4.71 -6.51 1.94
C LEU A 114 -5.11 -7.50 3.03
N SER A 115 -5.74 -8.60 2.64
CA SER A 115 -6.00 -9.72 3.55
C SER A 115 -4.78 -10.61 3.70
N VAL A 116 -4.52 -11.03 4.95
CA VAL A 116 -3.45 -11.95 5.34
C VAL A 116 -4.08 -13.24 5.86
N LEU A 117 -3.81 -14.35 5.19
CA LEU A 117 -4.25 -15.67 5.60
C LEU A 117 -3.03 -16.55 5.88
N LEU A 118 -3.06 -17.27 7.00
CA LEU A 118 -2.01 -18.20 7.37
C LEU A 118 -2.59 -19.61 7.46
N SER A 119 -2.04 -20.52 6.66
CA SER A 119 -2.42 -21.94 6.66
C SER A 119 -1.26 -22.79 7.17
N ALA A 120 -1.53 -23.61 8.17
CA ALA A 120 -0.58 -24.55 8.75
C ALA A 120 -1.35 -25.72 9.37
N PRO A 121 -0.84 -26.97 9.32
CA PRO A 121 -1.47 -28.08 10.03
C PRO A 121 -1.41 -27.88 11.55
N ARG A 122 -0.38 -27.17 12.03
CA ARG A 122 -0.20 -26.74 13.42
C ARG A 122 0.79 -25.56 13.48
N LEU A 123 0.62 -24.67 14.45
CA LEU A 123 1.64 -23.68 14.83
C LEU A 123 2.43 -24.19 16.04
N ALA A 124 3.07 -25.34 15.83
CA ALA A 124 3.88 -26.02 16.83
C ALA A 124 5.05 -26.75 16.15
N VAL A 125 6.24 -26.67 16.75
CA VAL A 125 7.49 -27.26 16.24
C VAL A 125 8.20 -28.01 17.36
N GLN A 126 8.84 -29.13 17.01
CA GLN A 126 9.74 -29.86 17.90
C GLN A 126 11.18 -29.48 17.55
N ARG A 127 12.05 -29.31 18.55
CA ARG A 127 13.47 -29.07 18.28
C ARG A 127 14.11 -30.30 17.65
N GLY A 128 14.81 -30.08 16.54
CA GLY A 128 15.34 -31.12 15.65
C GLY A 128 14.29 -32.08 15.09
N GLY A 129 13.01 -31.73 15.21
CA GLY A 129 11.91 -32.51 14.68
C GLY A 129 11.69 -32.26 13.19
N GLU A 130 10.67 -32.92 12.65
CA GLU A 130 10.21 -32.70 11.28
C GLU A 130 9.70 -31.26 11.08
N ALA A 131 10.04 -30.69 9.92
CA ALA A 131 9.55 -29.37 9.52
C ALA A 131 8.03 -29.36 9.36
N VAL A 132 7.41 -28.25 9.73
CA VAL A 132 5.97 -28.03 9.56
C VAL A 132 5.75 -27.04 8.41
N PRO A 133 5.04 -27.44 7.34
CA PRO A 133 4.79 -26.55 6.22
C PRO A 133 3.80 -25.46 6.62
N VAL A 134 4.13 -24.22 6.29
CA VAL A 134 3.28 -23.04 6.48
C VAL A 134 3.17 -22.29 5.17
N VAL A 135 1.96 -21.84 4.85
CA VAL A 135 1.70 -21.01 3.68
C VAL A 135 1.05 -19.72 4.13
N LEU A 136 1.71 -18.61 3.84
CA LEU A 136 1.14 -17.28 3.95
C LEU A 136 0.50 -16.91 2.61
N THR A 137 -0.79 -16.61 2.61
CA THR A 137 -1.49 -16.09 1.44
C THR A 137 -1.83 -14.62 1.65
N LEU A 138 -1.40 -13.78 0.71
CA LEU A 138 -1.77 -12.38 0.65
C LEU A 138 -2.79 -12.19 -0.47
N VAL A 139 -3.87 -11.47 -0.19
CA VAL A 139 -4.96 -11.25 -1.16
C VAL A 139 -5.31 -9.76 -1.19
N ASN A 140 -5.34 -9.16 -2.38
CA ASN A 140 -5.91 -7.84 -2.56
C ASN A 140 -7.45 -7.97 -2.56
N THR A 141 -8.05 -7.83 -1.39
CA THR A 141 -9.49 -8.04 -1.18
C THR A 141 -10.31 -6.76 -1.32
N GLY A 142 -9.71 -5.60 -1.07
CA GLY A 142 -10.43 -4.33 -0.92
C GLY A 142 -10.00 -3.21 -1.86
N ALA A 143 -8.79 -3.25 -2.42
CA ALA A 143 -8.31 -2.15 -3.25
C ALA A 143 -8.80 -2.31 -4.70
N GLY A 144 -9.40 -1.25 -5.24
CA GLY A 144 -9.78 -1.18 -6.65
C GLY A 144 -8.60 -1.06 -7.61
N HIS A 145 -7.38 -0.90 -7.10
CA HIS A 145 -6.13 -0.81 -7.87
C HIS A 145 -5.12 -1.85 -7.37
N ALA A 146 -3.94 -1.94 -8.00
CA ALA A 146 -2.92 -2.87 -7.55
C ALA A 146 -2.39 -2.52 -6.14
N ILE A 147 -1.89 -3.51 -5.41
CA ILE A 147 -1.19 -3.31 -4.14
C ILE A 147 0.30 -3.69 -4.31
N PRO A 148 1.23 -2.72 -4.13
CA PRO A 148 1.01 -1.27 -4.06
C PRO A 148 0.66 -0.65 -5.44
N THR A 149 0.08 0.55 -5.48
CA THR A 149 -0.11 1.36 -6.70
C THR A 149 0.68 2.68 -6.61
N GLY A 150 0.64 3.50 -7.65
CA GLY A 150 1.27 4.82 -7.71
C GLY A 150 2.65 4.77 -8.37
N SER A 151 3.65 5.33 -7.70
CA SER A 151 5.02 5.39 -8.22
C SER A 151 5.52 4.00 -8.65
N PRO A 152 6.09 3.87 -9.86
CA PRO A 152 6.51 2.57 -10.40
C PRO A 152 7.78 2.02 -9.76
N TRP A 153 8.47 2.82 -8.97
CA TRP A 153 9.63 2.40 -8.20
C TRP A 153 9.28 1.97 -6.77
N LYS A 154 8.01 2.11 -6.37
CA LYS A 154 7.54 1.64 -5.07
C LYS A 154 7.16 0.16 -5.13
N GLY A 155 7.44 -0.55 -4.05
CA GLY A 155 7.06 -1.94 -3.85
C GLY A 155 6.68 -2.22 -2.40
N LEU A 156 6.31 -3.46 -2.12
CA LEU A 156 6.22 -4.00 -0.76
C LEU A 156 7.14 -5.21 -0.63
N ARG A 157 7.93 -5.25 0.44
CA ARG A 157 8.68 -6.46 0.84
C ARG A 157 7.93 -7.16 1.95
N VAL A 158 7.47 -8.36 1.65
CA VAL A 158 6.81 -9.28 2.58
C VAL A 158 7.90 -10.16 3.17
N HIS A 159 8.06 -10.11 4.48
CA HIS A 159 9.04 -10.93 5.21
C HIS A 159 8.32 -11.75 6.27
N LEU A 160 8.32 -13.06 6.09
CA LEU A 160 7.79 -14.01 7.04
C LEU A 160 8.97 -14.70 7.71
N HIS A 161 9.15 -14.53 9.01
CA HIS A 161 10.32 -15.06 9.72
C HIS A 161 9.99 -15.50 11.13
N VAL A 162 10.81 -16.41 11.65
CA VAL A 162 10.68 -16.94 13.01
C VAL A 162 11.63 -16.20 13.95
N VAL A 163 11.11 -15.69 15.07
CA VAL A 163 11.90 -15.11 16.15
C VAL A 163 11.70 -15.88 17.46
N GLY A 164 12.76 -15.97 18.25
CA GLY A 164 12.78 -16.65 19.54
C GLY A 164 13.15 -15.71 20.69
N PRO A 165 13.46 -16.26 21.87
CA PRO A 165 13.82 -15.45 23.03
C PRO A 165 15.14 -14.71 22.82
N PRO A 166 15.32 -13.55 23.47
CA PRO A 166 16.59 -12.84 23.45
C PRO A 166 17.68 -13.56 24.24
N ASP A 167 18.92 -13.44 23.80
CA ASP A 167 20.11 -13.83 24.55
C ASP A 167 20.40 -12.85 25.71
N ARG A 168 21.50 -13.07 26.45
CA ARG A 168 21.93 -12.19 27.56
C ARG A 168 22.24 -10.75 27.12
N LYS A 169 22.44 -10.50 25.82
CA LYS A 169 22.72 -9.19 25.23
C LYS A 169 21.47 -8.55 24.60
N GLY A 170 20.31 -9.22 24.66
CA GLY A 170 19.06 -8.74 24.07
C GLY A 170 18.88 -9.08 22.60
N VAL A 171 19.76 -9.90 22.01
CA VAL A 171 19.65 -10.32 20.59
C VAL A 171 18.67 -11.47 20.49
N LEU A 172 17.59 -11.28 19.73
CA LEU A 172 16.60 -12.33 19.49
C LEU A 172 17.21 -13.52 18.75
N ALA A 173 16.88 -14.74 19.18
CA ALA A 173 17.12 -15.92 18.37
C ALA A 173 16.29 -15.84 17.08
N THR A 174 16.80 -16.39 15.99
CA THR A 174 16.12 -16.42 14.69
C THR A 174 15.93 -17.86 14.22
N GLY A 175 14.93 -18.07 13.39
CA GLY A 175 14.66 -19.34 12.73
C GLY A 175 14.51 -19.16 11.21
N PRO A 176 13.80 -20.09 10.55
CA PRO A 176 13.52 -20.00 9.12
C PRO A 176 12.82 -18.69 8.73
N GLU A 177 13.10 -18.24 7.52
CA GLU A 177 12.51 -17.06 6.93
C GLU A 177 12.19 -17.25 5.44
N ALA A 178 11.23 -16.48 4.94
CA ALA A 178 10.88 -16.38 3.54
C ALA A 178 10.53 -14.93 3.19
N THR A 179 10.89 -14.52 1.97
CA THR A 179 10.70 -13.14 1.50
C THR A 179 10.07 -13.14 0.12
N LEU A 180 9.17 -12.18 -0.11
CA LEU A 180 8.54 -11.92 -1.40
C LEU A 180 8.45 -10.42 -1.64
N ASP A 181 8.88 -9.96 -2.82
CA ASP A 181 8.73 -8.58 -3.24
C ASP A 181 7.52 -8.43 -4.19
N LEU A 182 6.57 -7.58 -3.80
CA LEU A 182 5.41 -7.16 -4.60
C LEU A 182 5.75 -5.81 -5.26
N ALA A 183 6.34 -5.85 -6.45
CA ALA A 183 6.82 -4.68 -7.15
C ALA A 183 6.78 -4.85 -8.67
N ARG A 184 6.92 -3.73 -9.37
CA ARG A 184 7.24 -3.71 -10.80
C ARG A 184 8.75 -3.80 -10.99
N THR A 185 9.16 -4.49 -12.04
CA THR A 185 10.50 -4.37 -12.62
C THR A 185 10.39 -3.52 -13.87
N LEU A 186 11.19 -2.45 -13.95
CA LEU A 186 11.19 -1.53 -15.08
C LEU A 186 12.51 -1.64 -15.84
N ALA A 187 12.47 -1.39 -17.15
CA ALA A 187 13.66 -1.09 -17.93
C ALA A 187 14.37 0.15 -17.36
N VAL A 188 15.70 0.17 -17.45
CA VAL A 188 16.52 1.26 -16.90
C VAL A 188 16.37 2.55 -17.70
N GLU A 189 16.14 2.45 -19.01
CA GLU A 189 16.04 3.60 -19.91
C GLU A 189 14.57 4.01 -20.16
N PRO A 190 14.30 5.31 -20.36
CA PRO A 190 13.01 5.79 -20.83
C PRO A 190 12.56 5.07 -22.11
N PRO A 191 11.27 4.72 -22.23
CA PRO A 191 10.16 5.15 -21.38
C PRO A 191 9.90 4.27 -20.14
N PHE A 192 10.92 3.55 -19.64
CA PHE A 192 10.85 2.69 -18.44
C PHE A 192 9.79 1.59 -18.56
N ALA A 193 9.81 0.88 -19.69
CA ALA A 193 8.86 -0.20 -19.93
C ALA A 193 8.84 -1.21 -18.77
N THR A 194 7.65 -1.61 -18.32
CA THR A 194 7.51 -2.65 -17.30
C THR A 194 7.90 -4.00 -17.93
N THR A 195 8.89 -4.68 -17.35
CA THR A 195 9.36 -5.99 -17.81
C THR A 195 8.78 -7.13 -16.98
N ASP A 196 8.37 -6.85 -15.74
CA ASP A 196 7.67 -7.78 -14.86
C ASP A 196 6.80 -7.00 -13.87
N ASP A 197 5.65 -7.55 -13.48
CA ASP A 197 4.76 -6.95 -12.47
C ASP A 197 4.23 -8.03 -11.53
N ARG A 198 4.72 -8.02 -10.28
CA ARG A 198 4.33 -8.97 -9.23
C ARG A 198 3.43 -8.34 -8.18
N ARG A 199 2.94 -7.12 -8.41
CA ARG A 199 2.00 -6.45 -7.52
C ARG A 199 0.67 -7.21 -7.53
N LEU A 200 -0.10 -7.07 -6.46
CA LEU A 200 -1.38 -7.75 -6.35
C LEU A 200 -2.47 -6.92 -7.03
N ALA A 201 -2.86 -7.30 -8.25
CA ALA A 201 -4.05 -6.77 -8.91
C ALA A 201 -5.31 -6.98 -8.04
N PRO A 202 -6.37 -6.19 -8.23
CA PRO A 202 -7.63 -6.37 -7.50
C PRO A 202 -8.16 -7.80 -7.57
N GLY A 203 -8.42 -8.41 -6.42
CA GLY A 203 -8.86 -9.80 -6.29
C GLY A 203 -7.77 -10.86 -6.47
N ALA A 204 -6.55 -10.47 -6.83
CA ALA A 204 -5.43 -11.40 -6.99
C ALA A 204 -4.84 -11.81 -5.63
N SER A 205 -4.21 -12.98 -5.61
CA SER A 205 -3.53 -13.54 -4.44
C SER A 205 -2.13 -14.04 -4.79
N VAL A 206 -1.28 -14.09 -3.78
CA VAL A 206 0.04 -14.73 -3.87
C VAL A 206 0.33 -15.51 -2.59
N GLU A 207 1.06 -16.61 -2.74
CA GLU A 207 1.47 -17.48 -1.65
C GLU A 207 2.97 -17.37 -1.39
N LEU A 208 3.33 -17.41 -0.11
CA LEU A 208 4.70 -17.46 0.38
C LEU A 208 4.84 -18.66 1.32
N PRO A 209 5.36 -19.80 0.83
CA PRO A 209 5.58 -20.98 1.65
C PRO A 209 6.82 -20.81 2.54
N LEU A 210 6.77 -21.40 3.74
CA LEU A 210 7.86 -21.48 4.70
C LEU A 210 7.82 -22.84 5.42
N GLU A 211 8.97 -23.50 5.54
CA GLU A 211 9.13 -24.71 6.34
C GLU A 211 9.54 -24.32 7.76
N LEU A 212 8.64 -24.49 8.74
CA LEU A 212 8.93 -24.20 10.13
C LEU A 212 9.70 -25.35 10.77
N ALA A 213 10.97 -25.12 11.08
CA ALA A 213 11.81 -26.02 11.84
C ALA A 213 12.71 -25.24 12.80
N LEU A 214 13.00 -25.82 13.95
CA LEU A 214 13.97 -25.29 14.90
C LEU A 214 15.09 -26.32 15.11
N PRO A 215 16.36 -25.90 15.19
CA PRO A 215 17.46 -26.83 15.48
C PRO A 215 17.34 -27.39 16.90
N ASP A 216 18.00 -28.54 17.15
CA ASP A 216 18.02 -29.22 18.46
C ASP A 216 18.49 -28.29 19.60
N ASP A 217 19.43 -27.41 19.30
CA ASP A 217 20.05 -26.48 20.24
C ASP A 217 19.35 -25.11 20.32
N ALA A 218 18.19 -24.95 19.65
CA ALA A 218 17.40 -23.73 19.73
C ALA A 218 17.11 -23.38 21.21
N PRO A 219 17.22 -22.12 21.64
CA PRO A 219 17.04 -21.77 23.05
C PRO A 219 15.60 -22.02 23.55
N PRO A 220 15.43 -22.41 24.82
CA PRO A 220 14.12 -22.48 25.44
C PRO A 220 13.53 -21.08 25.67
N GLY A 221 12.23 -20.95 25.42
CA GLY A 221 11.51 -19.70 25.60
C GLY A 221 10.37 -19.56 24.61
N SER A 222 9.84 -18.35 24.52
CA SER A 222 8.77 -17.98 23.59
C SER A 222 9.32 -17.86 22.17
N TRP A 223 8.65 -18.49 21.22
CA TRP A 223 8.93 -18.35 19.80
C TRP A 223 7.69 -17.81 19.09
N GLU A 224 7.89 -17.03 18.05
CA GLU A 224 6.82 -16.40 17.26
C GLU A 224 7.15 -16.52 15.77
N LEU A 225 6.12 -16.75 14.97
CA LEU A 225 6.14 -16.49 13.53
C LEU A 225 5.70 -15.04 13.32
N VAL A 226 6.51 -14.26 12.64
CA VAL A 226 6.30 -12.83 12.43
C VAL A 226 6.17 -12.57 10.93
N LEU A 227 5.11 -11.87 10.55
CA LEU A 227 4.97 -11.24 9.24
C LEU A 227 5.25 -9.76 9.41
N GLU A 228 6.19 -9.24 8.62
CA GLU A 228 6.37 -7.82 8.40
C GLU A 228 6.18 -7.50 6.91
N VAL A 229 5.47 -6.41 6.61
CA VAL A 229 5.37 -5.87 5.27
C VAL A 229 5.94 -4.46 5.26
N HIS A 230 7.05 -4.30 4.56
CA HIS A 230 7.81 -3.06 4.46
C HIS A 230 7.52 -2.37 3.13
N GLU A 231 7.32 -1.05 3.14
CA GLU A 231 7.37 -0.29 1.88
C GLU A 231 8.79 -0.35 1.31
N THR A 232 8.93 -0.48 0.00
CA THR A 232 10.23 -0.41 -0.66
C THR A 232 10.26 0.69 -1.71
N VAL A 233 11.44 1.30 -1.90
CA VAL A 233 11.73 2.20 -3.01
C VAL A 233 12.97 1.67 -3.71
N GLN A 234 12.84 1.30 -4.98
CA GLN A 234 13.93 0.68 -5.76
C GLN A 234 14.56 -0.54 -5.06
N GLY A 235 13.75 -1.29 -4.31
CA GLY A 235 14.17 -2.50 -3.59
C GLY A 235 14.76 -2.27 -2.20
N GLU A 236 14.99 -1.02 -1.79
CA GLU A 236 15.41 -0.68 -0.43
C GLU A 236 14.20 -0.61 0.50
N ALA A 237 14.25 -1.32 1.63
CA ALA A 237 13.17 -1.35 2.61
C ALA A 237 13.14 -0.06 3.44
N GLY A 238 11.94 0.51 3.55
CA GLY A 238 11.63 1.69 4.35
C GLY A 238 10.76 1.32 5.54
N ALA A 239 9.65 2.05 5.72
CA ALA A 239 8.78 1.89 6.87
C ALA A 239 7.96 0.59 6.85
N THR A 240 7.80 -0.04 8.01
CA THR A 240 6.84 -1.13 8.22
C THR A 240 5.41 -0.59 8.06
N ARG A 241 4.64 -1.19 7.15
CA ARG A 241 3.24 -0.83 6.87
C ARG A 241 2.25 -1.80 7.51
N LEU A 242 2.70 -3.02 7.81
CA LEU A 242 1.89 -4.07 8.43
C LEU A 242 2.78 -5.02 9.22
N GLU A 243 2.33 -5.38 10.42
CA GLU A 243 2.95 -6.42 11.24
C GLU A 243 1.89 -7.38 11.79
N ARG A 244 2.17 -8.68 11.78
CA ARG A 244 1.37 -9.72 12.44
C ARG A 244 2.30 -10.70 13.14
N ARG A 245 1.88 -11.20 14.31
CA ARG A 245 2.63 -12.17 15.11
C ARG A 245 1.75 -13.32 15.51
N TRP A 246 2.27 -14.54 15.37
CA TRP A 246 1.61 -15.76 15.81
C TRP A 246 2.53 -16.52 16.77
N PRO A 247 2.10 -16.78 18.02
CA PRO A 247 2.88 -17.60 18.95
C PRO A 247 3.08 -19.02 18.42
N LEU A 248 4.32 -19.51 18.50
CA LEU A 248 4.68 -20.89 18.16
C LEU A 248 4.84 -21.69 19.45
N ARG A 249 4.20 -22.87 19.49
CA ARG A 249 4.46 -23.84 20.57
C ARG A 249 5.74 -24.59 20.24
N VAL A 250 6.69 -24.61 21.16
CA VAL A 250 7.91 -25.39 21.03
C VAL A 250 7.84 -26.57 21.98
N GLU A 251 7.84 -27.77 21.41
CA GLU A 251 7.76 -29.07 22.11
C GLU A 251 9.14 -29.72 22.24
#